data_AF-A0A897MS45-F1
#
_entry.id   AF-A0A897MS45-F1
#
_cell.length_a   1.000
_cell.length_b   1.000
_cell.length_c   1.000
_cell.angle_alpha   90.00
_cell.angle_beta   90.00
_cell.angle_gamma   90.00
#
_symmetry.space_group_name_H-M   'P 1'
#
loop_
_entity.id
_entity.type
_entity.pdbx_description
1 polymer ?
#
loop_
_entity_poly.entity_id
_entity_poly.type
_entity_poly.pdbx_seq_one_letter_code
_entity_poly.pdbx_strand_id
1 'polypeptide(L)' 'MDTADSFGERFWKHVCAYKPIWFGLLGVNVILLALAAFSLVFGSYDEYTRGIMILNLLIIGPTTVLCLYVVYRCSTRDV' A
#
# COMPACT_ATOMS: atom_id res chain seq x y z
N MET A 1 16.27 13.61 26.49
CA MET A 1 15.00 14.08 25.94
C MET A 1 14.71 13.14 24.79
N ASP A 2 14.36 11.86 25.07
CA ASP A 2 14.49 10.77 24.07
C ASP A 2 13.43 9.66 24.25
N THR A 3 12.22 9.99 24.70
CA THR A 3 11.13 9.01 24.75
C THR A 3 10.56 8.69 23.36
N ALA A 4 10.62 9.64 22.42
CA ALA A 4 10.08 9.49 21.07
C ALA A 4 10.86 8.46 20.22
N ASP A 5 12.19 8.40 20.37
CA ASP A 5 13.02 7.43 19.67
C ASP A 5 12.72 5.99 20.12
N SER A 6 12.48 5.77 21.42
CA SER A 6 12.19 4.43 21.95
C SER A 6 10.85 3.86 21.46
N PHE A 7 9.83 4.70 21.27
CA PHE A 7 8.51 4.24 20.81
C PHE A 7 8.51 4.03 19.30
N GLY A 8 9.13 4.95 18.55
CA GLY A 8 9.29 4.83 17.11
C GLY A 8 10.06 3.58 16.71
N GLU A 9 11.18 3.27 17.36
CA GLU A 9 11.96 2.06 17.07
C GLU A 9 11.17 0.78 17.37
N ARG A 10 10.44 0.71 18.49
CA ARG A 10 9.62 -0.47 18.82
C ARG A 10 8.49 -0.69 17.83
N PHE A 11 7.82 0.39 17.41
CA PHE A 11 6.78 0.34 16.38
C PHE A 11 7.36 -0.19 15.06
N TRP A 12 8.45 0.40 14.58
CA TRP A 12 9.07 -0.01 13.33
C TRP A 12 9.61 -1.45 13.39
N LYS A 13 10.11 -1.91 14.55
CA LYS A 13 10.53 -3.30 14.73
C LYS A 13 9.38 -4.29 14.57
N HIS A 14 8.20 -3.98 15.09
CA HIS A 14 7.00 -4.79 14.85
C HIS A 14 6.54 -4.71 13.40
N VAL A 15 6.47 -3.52 12.81
CA VAL A 15 6.05 -3.33 11.41
C VAL A 15 6.97 -4.08 10.45
N CYS A 16 8.29 -4.03 10.66
CA CYS A 16 9.27 -4.74 9.83
C CYS A 16 9.32 -6.25 10.09
N ALA A 17 8.92 -6.73 11.28
CA ALA A 17 8.75 -8.17 11.50
C ALA A 17 7.67 -8.77 10.57
N TYR A 18 6.66 -7.99 10.20
CA TYR A 18 5.63 -8.36 9.23
C TYR A 18 5.97 -8.00 7.77
N LYS A 19 7.24 -7.69 7.45
CA LYS A 19 7.72 -7.41 6.09
C LYS A 19 7.17 -8.36 5.00
N PRO A 20 7.13 -9.70 5.16
CA PRO A 20 6.57 -10.57 4.13
C PRO A 20 5.08 -10.35 3.89
N ILE A 21 4.31 -9.99 4.93
CA ILE A 21 2.88 -9.67 4.81
C ILE A 21 2.72 -8.36 4.03
N TRP A 22 3.50 -7.32 4.36
CA TRP A 22 3.48 -6.06 3.62
C TRP A 22 3.86 -6.23 2.15
N PHE A 23 4.81 -7.11 1.86
CA PHE A 23 5.21 -7.43 0.49
C PHE A 23 4.10 -8.17 -0.28
N GLY A 24 3.43 -9.13 0.37
CA GLY A 24 2.26 -9.80 -0.20
C GLY A 24 1.11 -8.83 -0.46
N LEU A 25 0.82 -7.95 0.50
CA LEU A 25 -0.22 -6.92 0.38
C LEU A 25 0.10 -5.94 -0.75
N LEU A 26 1.37 -5.57 -0.91
CA LEU A 26 1.84 -4.74 -2.01
C LEU A 26 1.63 -5.43 -3.36
N GLY A 27 1.96 -6.72 -3.47
CA GLY A 27 1.72 -7.51 -4.68
C GLY A 27 0.24 -7.54 -5.07
N VAL A 28 -0.66 -7.79 -4.10
CA VAL A 28 -2.11 -7.77 -4.33
C VAL A 28 -2.59 -6.39 -4.78
N ASN A 29 -2.13 -5.32 -4.13
CA ASN A 29 -2.50 -3.95 -4.50
C ASN A 29 -2.03 -3.59 -5.91
N VAL A 30 -0.82 -3.99 -6.32
CA VAL A 30 -0.30 -3.77 -7.68
C VAL A 30 -1.15 -4.51 -8.71
N ILE A 31 -1.54 -5.75 -8.43
CA ILE A 31 -2.44 -6.52 -9.31
C ILE A 31 -3.79 -5.80 -9.43
N LEU A 32 -4.38 -5.38 -8.30
CA LEU A 32 -5.65 -4.64 -8.31
C LEU A 32 -5.56 -3.31 -9.07
N LEU A 33 -4.45 -2.59 -8.95
CA LEU A 33 -4.17 -1.37 -9.72
C LEU A 33 -4.07 -1.65 -11.22
N ALA A 34 -3.36 -2.72 -11.60
CA ALA A 34 -3.24 -3.13 -12.99
C ALA A 34 -4.61 -3.53 -13.57
N LEU A 35 -5.40 -4.29 -12.81
CA LEU A 35 -6.77 -4.62 -13.20
C LEU A 35 -7.64 -3.37 -13.32
N ALA A 36 -7.57 -2.44 -12.36
CA ALA A 36 -8.34 -1.20 -12.41
C ALA A 36 -7.94 -0.31 -13.60
N ALA A 37 -6.65 -0.21 -13.91
CA ALA A 37 -6.14 0.52 -15.07
C ALA A 37 -6.56 -0.14 -16.39
N PHE A 38 -6.45 -1.47 -16.49
CA PHE A 38 -6.90 -2.22 -17.66
C PHE A 38 -8.40 -2.05 -17.86
N SER A 39 -9.16 -2.17 -16.78
CA SER A 39 -10.59 -1.90 -16.77
C SER A 39 -10.80 -0.46 -17.32
N LEU A 40 -10.21 0.58 -16.71
CA LEU A 40 -10.40 1.99 -17.15
C LEU A 40 -10.17 2.22 -18.65
N VAL A 41 -9.20 1.52 -19.23
CA VAL A 41 -8.82 1.68 -20.65
C VAL A 41 -9.77 0.92 -21.59
N PHE A 42 -10.25 -0.26 -21.20
CA PHE A 42 -10.99 -1.17 -22.08
C PHE A 42 -12.48 -1.31 -21.75
N GLY A 43 -12.92 -0.82 -20.59
CA GLY A 43 -14.30 -0.95 -20.12
C GLY A 43 -15.19 0.21 -20.57
N SER A 44 -16.41 -0.12 -21.04
CA SER A 44 -17.50 0.83 -21.16
C SER A 44 -18.18 0.98 -19.80
N TYR A 45 -17.96 2.09 -19.11
CA TYR A 45 -18.49 2.32 -17.76
C TYR A 45 -19.82 3.05 -17.80
N ASP A 46 -20.83 2.43 -17.17
CA ASP A 46 -22.01 3.14 -16.68
C ASP A 46 -21.63 4.08 -15.52
N GLU A 47 -22.41 5.15 -15.31
CA GLU A 47 -22.11 6.19 -14.31
C GLU A 47 -21.89 5.63 -12.89
N TYR A 48 -22.63 4.58 -12.52
CA TYR A 48 -22.51 3.92 -11.22
C TYR A 48 -21.19 3.14 -11.05
N THR A 49 -20.74 2.47 -12.10
CA THR A 49 -19.50 1.68 -12.06
C THR A 49 -18.28 2.58 -11.94
N ARG A 50 -18.33 3.78 -12.55
CA ARG A 50 -17.27 4.78 -12.45
C ARG A 50 -17.08 5.31 -11.03
N GLY A 51 -18.17 5.49 -10.27
CA GLY A 51 -18.10 5.90 -8.86
C GLY A 51 -17.38 4.88 -7.98
N ILE A 52 -17.72 3.60 -8.14
CA ILE A 52 -17.09 2.49 -7.40
C ILE A 52 -15.60 2.39 -7.74
N MET A 53 -15.24 2.61 -9.00
CA MET A 53 -13.87 2.55 -9.47
C MET A 53 -12.99 3.67 -8.90
N ILE A 54 -13.51 4.91 -8.84
CA ILE A 54 -12.80 6.04 -8.21
C ILE A 54 -12.59 5.78 -6.71
N LEU A 55 -13.61 5.27 -6.01
CA LEU A 55 -13.50 4.94 -4.60
C LEU A 55 -12.48 3.82 -4.35
N ASN A 56 -12.44 2.80 -5.21
CA ASN A 56 -11.41 1.76 -5.17
C ASN A 56 -10.01 2.35 -5.36
N LEU A 57 -9.81 3.22 -6.35
CA LEU A 57 -8.51 3.88 -6.57
C LEU A 57 -8.08 4.76 -5.38
N LEU A 58 -9.03 5.43 -4.72
CA LEU A 58 -8.78 6.23 -3.52
C LEU A 58 -8.37 5.40 -2.31
N ILE A 59 -8.77 4.12 -2.24
CA ILE A 59 -8.35 3.23 -1.14
C ILE A 59 -7.05 2.51 -1.51
N ILE A 60 -6.97 1.96 -2.72
CA ILE A 60 -5.83 1.19 -3.21
C ILE A 60 -4.60 2.08 -3.35
N GLY A 61 -4.74 3.29 -3.90
CA GLY A 61 -3.61 4.21 -4.10
C GLY A 61 -2.82 4.49 -2.81
N PRO A 62 -3.45 5.05 -1.76
CA PRO A 62 -2.78 5.32 -0.49
C PRO A 62 -2.26 4.07 0.20
N THR A 63 -2.99 2.95 0.17
CA THR A 63 -2.51 1.69 0.77
C THR A 63 -1.28 1.15 0.05
N THR A 64 -1.22 1.27 -1.28
CA THR A 64 -0.03 0.87 -2.06
C THR A 64 1.18 1.74 -1.71
N VAL A 65 0.99 3.06 -1.61
CA VAL A 65 2.05 4.01 -1.21
C VAL A 65 2.53 3.73 0.22
N LEU A 66 1.61 3.45 1.14
CA LEU A 66 1.94 3.09 2.52
C LEU A 66 2.76 1.80 2.57
N CYS A 67 2.37 0.77 1.82
CA CYS A 67 3.10 -0.49 1.74
C CYS A 67 4.50 -0.28 1.16
N LEU A 68 4.62 0.48 0.07
CA LEU A 68 5.91 0.83 -0.53
C LEU A 68 6.81 1.55 0.47
N TYR A 69 6.26 2.53 1.18
CA TYR A 69 6.99 3.27 2.20
C TYR A 69 7.47 2.38 3.34
N VAL A 70 6.62 1.48 3.84
CA VAL A 70 6.96 0.52 4.89
C VAL A 70 8.06 -0.42 4.41
N VAL A 71 7.92 -1.02 3.22
CA VAL A 71 8.92 -1.93 2.66
C VAL A 71 10.25 -1.22 2.43
N TYR A 72 10.23 -0.02 1.85
CA TYR A 72 11.43 0.80 1.64
C TYR A 72 12.12 1.14 2.95
N ARG A 73 11.36 1.55 3.97
CA ARG A 73 11.90 1.94 5.27
C ARG A 73 12.44 0.76 6.07
N CYS A 74 11.80 -0.41 5.97
CA CYS A 74 12.32 -1.64 6.55
C CYS A 74 13.58 -2.13 5.83
N SER A 75 13.63 -2.02 4.49
CA SER A 75 14.80 -2.43 3.70
C SER A 75 16.02 -1.53 3.90
N THR A 76 15.83 -0.25 4.22
CA THR A 76 16.93 0.70 4.49
C THR A 76 17.45 0.64 5.92
N ARG A 77 16.69 0.06 6.86
CA ARG A 77 17.11 -0.16 8.26
C ARG A 77 17.71 -1.55 8.53
N ASP A 78 17.63 -2.47 7.57
CA ASP A 78 18.27 -3.79 7.60
C ASP A 78 19.78 -3.72 7.21
N VAL A 79 20.35 -2.53 6.95
CA VAL A 79 21.78 -2.29 6.66
C VAL A 79 22.44 -1.49 7.78
#